data_AF-A0A2E6RJE3-F1
#
_entry.id   AF-A0A2E6RJE3-F1
#
_cell.length_a   1.000
_cell.length_b   1.000
_cell.length_c   1.000
_cell.angle_alpha   90.00
_cell.angle_beta   90.00
_cell.angle_gamma   90.00
#
_symmetry.space_group_name_H-M   'P 1'
#
loop_
_entity.id
_entity.type
_entity.pdbx_description
1 polymer ?
#
loop_
_entity_poly.entity_id
_entity_poly.type
_entity_poly.pdbx_seq_one_letter_code
_entity_poly.pdbx_strand_id
1 'polypeptide(L)'
;MATVDLEELDKLLNQVAFSSSKKEAERHVRRLEFLAAGVRSAVSGYTAGKLDQAIIHAKAASGQVKNKDHQLQRMRNAWYMFKSDIQDANPKT
;
A
#
# COMPACT_ATOMS: atom_id res chain seq x y z
N MET A 1 -17.04 12.33 -3.39
CA MET A 1 -16.16 11.16 -3.14
C MET A 1 -14.80 11.71 -2.79
N ALA A 2 -14.21 11.31 -1.67
CA ALA A 2 -12.84 11.69 -1.36
C ALA A 2 -11.96 11.19 -2.51
N THR A 3 -11.30 12.10 -3.23
CA THR A 3 -10.28 11.75 -4.20
C THR A 3 -9.22 10.97 -3.45
N VAL A 4 -9.22 9.65 -3.61
CA VAL A 4 -8.21 8.78 -3.02
C VAL A 4 -6.88 9.26 -3.58
N ASP A 5 -6.02 9.80 -2.72
CA ASP A 5 -4.68 10.21 -3.11
C ASP A 5 -3.82 8.95 -3.27
N LEU A 6 -3.94 8.34 -4.45
CA LEU A 6 -3.21 7.13 -4.82
C LEU A 6 -1.70 7.38 -4.88
N GLU A 7 -1.28 8.61 -5.19
CA GLU A 7 0.14 8.98 -5.23
C GLU A 7 0.72 9.01 -3.82
N GLU A 8 0.00 9.60 -2.86
CA GLU A 8 0.44 9.60 -1.45
C GLU A 8 0.46 8.19 -0.86
N LEU A 9 -0.51 7.32 -1.21
CA LEU A 9 -0.48 5.92 -0.81
C LEU A 9 0.71 5.16 -1.40
N ASP A 10 1.01 5.34 -2.68
CA ASP A 10 2.18 4.73 -3.35
C ASP A 10 3.48 5.19 -2.68
N LYS A 11 3.59 6.49 -2.42
CA LYS A 11 4.74 7.09 -1.74
C LYS A 11 4.92 6.51 -0.34
N LEU A 12 3.85 6.40 0.44
CA LEU A 12 3.90 5.85 1.79
C LEU A 12 4.25 4.36 1.80
N LEU A 13 3.71 3.57 0.87
CA LEU A 13 4.09 2.15 0.69
C LEU A 13 5.59 2.01 0.45
N ASN A 14 6.13 2.82 -0.46
CA ASN A 14 7.57 2.83 -0.75
C ASN A 14 8.39 3.30 0.47
N GLN A 15 7.98 4.36 1.15
CA GLN A 15 8.67 4.84 2.36
C GLN A 15 8.73 3.76 3.46
N VAL A 16 7.63 3.05 3.69
CA VAL A 16 7.59 1.93 4.64
C VAL A 16 8.53 0.80 4.21
N ALA A 17 8.44 0.36 2.95
CA ALA A 17 9.20 -0.78 2.46
C ALA A 17 10.72 -0.53 2.40
N PHE A 18 11.13 0.70 2.08
CA PHE A 18 12.53 1.09 1.96
C PHE A 18 13.12 1.70 3.24
N SER A 19 12.33 1.84 4.32
CA SER A 19 12.86 2.27 5.63
C SER A 19 14.01 1.39 6.10
N SER A 20 15.04 2.01 6.69
CA SER A 20 16.26 1.33 7.13
C SER A 20 16.04 0.45 8.36
N SER A 21 15.00 0.75 9.15
CA SER A 21 14.58 -0.03 10.31
C SER A 21 13.06 -0.05 10.46
N LYS A 22 12.55 -1.03 11.21
CA LYS A 22 11.11 -1.10 11.54
C LYS A 22 10.65 0.11 12.37
N LYS A 23 11.53 0.62 13.24
CA LYS A 23 11.26 1.80 14.07
C LYS A 23 11.08 3.06 13.23
N GLU A 24 11.93 3.26 12.22
CA GLU A 24 11.80 4.37 11.27
C GLU A 24 10.50 4.27 10.45
N ALA A 25 10.15 3.04 10.05
CA ALA A 25 8.93 2.79 9.29
C ALA A 25 7.65 3.12 10.07
N GLU A 26 7.63 3.08 11.40
CA GLU A 26 6.42 3.25 12.21
C GLU A 26 5.63 4.52 11.90
N ARG A 27 6.31 5.64 11.71
CA ARG A 27 5.65 6.91 11.39
C ARG A 27 4.92 6.83 10.05
N HIS A 28 5.57 6.24 9.06
CA HIS A 28 4.99 6.04 7.72
C HIS A 28 3.86 5.00 7.74
N VAL A 29 4.02 3.92 8.52
CA VAL A 29 2.99 2.89 8.70
C VAL A 29 1.72 3.48 9.31
N ARG A 30 1.82 4.30 10.36
CA ARG A 30 0.63 4.91 10.99
C ARG A 30 -0.13 5.80 10.01
N ARG A 31 0.59 6.63 9.23
CA ARG A 31 -0.01 7.49 8.21
C ARG A 31 -0.64 6.69 7.08
N LEU A 32 0.04 5.63 6.63
CA LEU A 32 -0.45 4.71 5.61
C LEU A 32 -1.75 4.03 6.04
N GLU A 33 -1.80 3.46 7.24
CA GLU A 33 -2.99 2.78 7.77
C GLU A 33 -4.17 3.76 7.96
N PHE A 34 -3.90 5.01 8.36
CA PHE A 34 -4.92 6.05 8.47
C PHE A 34 -5.58 6.35 7.11
N LEU A 35 -4.76 6.58 6.07
CA LEU A 35 -5.29 6.82 4.71
C LEU A 35 -5.99 5.58 4.15
N ALA A 36 -5.39 4.40 4.36
CA ALA A 36 -5.95 3.14 3.90
C ALA A 36 -7.32 2.85 4.52
N ALA A 37 -7.57 3.23 5.77
CA ALA A 37 -8.87 3.06 6.42
C ALA A 37 -10.00 3.78 5.66
N GLY A 38 -9.75 5.01 5.21
CA GLY A 38 -10.72 5.75 4.38
C GLY A 38 -10.99 5.06 3.04
N VAL A 39 -9.93 4.58 2.39
CA VAL A 39 -10.04 3.86 1.10
C VAL A 39 -10.79 2.55 1.25
N ARG A 40 -10.48 1.74 2.26
CA ARG A 40 -11.13 0.43 2.52
C ARG A 40 -12.65 0.55 2.58
N SER A 41 -13.17 1.62 3.18
CA SER A 41 -14.62 1.85 3.26
C SER A 41 -15.28 2.24 1.94
N ALA A 42 -14.50 2.68 0.95
CA ALA A 42 -14.97 3.23 -0.32
C ALA A 42 -14.85 2.25 -1.50
N VAL A 43 -14.24 1.08 -1.31
CA VAL A 43 -13.90 0.13 -2.37
C VAL A 43 -14.48 -1.26 -2.08
N SER A 44 -14.48 -2.15 -3.07
CA SER A 44 -14.96 -3.52 -2.86
C SER A 44 -14.08 -4.29 -1.88
N GLY A 45 -14.62 -5.34 -1.25
CA GLY A 45 -13.85 -6.18 -0.34
C GLY A 45 -12.62 -6.84 -1.00
N TYR A 46 -12.71 -7.17 -2.30
CA TYR A 46 -11.57 -7.68 -3.06
C TYR A 46 -10.48 -6.62 -3.21
N THR A 47 -10.86 -5.41 -3.63
CA THR A 47 -9.96 -4.26 -3.79
C THR A 47 -9.28 -3.90 -2.47
N ALA A 48 -10.06 -3.82 -1.38
CA ALA A 48 -9.56 -3.58 -0.02
C ALA A 48 -8.55 -4.66 0.40
N GLY A 49 -8.82 -5.93 0.08
CA GLY A 49 -7.89 -7.04 0.34
C GLY A 49 -6.55 -6.89 -0.39
N LYS A 50 -6.53 -6.33 -1.61
CA LYS A 50 -5.29 -6.05 -2.34
C LYS A 50 -4.50 -4.90 -1.71
N LEU A 51 -5.18 -3.87 -1.25
CA LEU A 51 -4.55 -2.80 -0.47
C LEU A 51 -3.91 -3.35 0.81
N ASP A 52 -4.59 -4.22 1.54
CA ASP A 52 -4.07 -4.83 2.76
C ASP A 52 -2.85 -5.70 2.49
N GLN A 53 -2.88 -6.51 1.42
CA GLN A 53 -1.72 -7.29 1.00
C GLN A 53 -0.51 -6.39 0.71
N ALA A 54 -0.70 -5.28 -0.01
CA ALA A 54 0.36 -4.33 -0.28
C ALA A 54 0.97 -3.77 1.03
N ILE A 55 0.12 -3.36 1.97
CA ILE A 55 0.56 -2.82 3.27
C ILE A 55 1.32 -3.87 4.10
N ILE A 56 0.82 -5.11 4.15
CA ILE A 56 1.47 -6.23 4.87
C ILE A 56 2.88 -6.47 4.30
N HIS A 57 3.01 -6.51 2.97
CA HIS A 57 4.29 -6.74 2.33
C HIS A 57 5.24 -5.56 2.46
N ALA A 58 4.75 -4.32 2.43
CA ALA A 58 5.55 -3.13 2.73
C ALA A 58 6.13 -3.20 4.15
N LYS A 59 5.28 -3.51 5.14
CA LYS A 59 5.70 -3.69 6.55
C LYS A 59 6.71 -4.82 6.70
N ALA A 60 6.52 -5.93 5.98
CA ALA A 60 7.44 -7.06 5.99
C ALA A 60 8.79 -6.75 5.32
N ALA A 61 8.81 -5.87 4.31
CA ALA A 61 10.02 -5.41 3.63
C ALA A 61 10.83 -4.37 4.43
N SER A 62 10.21 -3.74 5.44
CA SER A 62 10.85 -2.69 6.23
C SER A 62 12.05 -3.21 7.03
N GLY A 63 13.12 -2.42 7.07
CA GLY A 63 14.38 -2.78 7.70
C GLY A 63 15.28 -3.71 6.86
N GLN A 64 16.21 -4.37 7.54
CA GLN A 64 17.11 -5.36 6.97
C GLN A 64 16.51 -6.77 7.07
N VAL A 65 15.73 -7.16 6.08
CA VAL A 65 15.11 -8.48 5.99
C VAL A 65 15.75 -9.30 4.87
N LYS A 66 16.02 -10.60 5.12
CA LYS A 66 16.71 -11.48 4.16
C LYS A 66 15.95 -11.66 2.84
N ASN A 67 14.62 -11.61 2.89
CA ASN A 67 13.73 -11.82 1.75
C ASN A 67 13.12 -10.50 1.23
N LYS A 68 13.85 -9.38 1.34
CA LYS A 68 13.32 -8.05 1.02
C LYS A 68 12.77 -7.95 -0.40
N ASP A 69 13.52 -8.43 -1.39
CA ASP A 69 13.11 -8.38 -2.79
C ASP A 69 11.81 -9.16 -3.05
N HIS A 70 11.65 -10.31 -2.39
CA HIS A 70 10.42 -11.09 -2.47
C HIS A 70 9.23 -10.33 -1.87
N GLN A 71 9.42 -9.65 -0.73
CA GLN A 71 8.38 -8.82 -0.14
C GLN A 71 8.05 -7.60 -1.02
N LEU A 72 9.06 -6.96 -1.61
CA LEU A 72 8.87 -5.85 -2.54
C LEU A 72 8.11 -6.28 -3.79
N GLN A 73 8.42 -7.44 -4.35
CA GLN A 73 7.70 -7.98 -5.50
C GLN A 73 6.23 -8.25 -5.16
N ARG A 74 5.96 -8.89 -4.03
CA ARG A 74 4.57 -9.15 -3.58
C ARG A 74 3.80 -7.86 -3.29
N MET A 75 4.45 -6.89 -2.65
CA MET A 75 3.89 -5.55 -2.43
C MET A 75 3.50 -4.89 -3.75
N ARG A 76 4.41 -4.85 -4.72
CA ARG A 76 4.18 -4.23 -6.04
C ARG A 76 3.05 -4.92 -6.80
N ASN A 77 3.00 -6.25 -6.77
CA ASN A 77 1.94 -7.01 -7.44
C ASN A 77 0.57 -6.73 -6.83
N ALA A 78 0.46 -6.74 -5.49
CA ALA A 78 -0.79 -6.42 -4.80
C ALA A 78 -1.22 -4.97 -5.07
N TRP A 79 -0.28 -4.03 -5.03
CA TRP A 79 -0.53 -2.62 -5.33
C TRP A 79 -0.95 -2.37 -6.77
N TYR A 80 -0.35 -3.07 -7.74
CA TYR A 80 -0.75 -3.01 -9.14
C TYR A 80 -2.19 -3.48 -9.33
N MET A 81 -2.56 -4.63 -8.74
CA MET A 81 -3.93 -5.15 -8.80
C MET A 81 -4.94 -4.17 -8.18
N PHE A 82 -4.59 -3.55 -7.05
CA PHE A 82 -5.42 -2.51 -6.44
C PHE A 82 -5.60 -1.29 -7.37
N LYS A 83 -4.51 -0.76 -7.94
CA LYS A 83 -4.57 0.40 -8.83
C LYS A 83 -5.37 0.13 -10.09
N SER A 84 -5.19 -1.04 -10.72
CA SER A 84 -5.95 -1.43 -11.91
C SER A 84 -7.44 -1.44 -11.61
N ASP A 85 -7.85 -2.07 -10.53
CA ASP A 85 -9.27 -2.20 -10.15
C ASP A 85 -9.90 -0.83 -9.83
N ILE A 86 -9.14 0.09 -9.22
CA ILE A 86 -9.59 1.48 -8.99
C ILE A 86 -9.72 2.29 -10.28
N GLN A 87 -8.79 2.09 -11.23
CA GLN A 87 -8.85 2.75 -12.54
C GLN A 87 -10.02 2.22 -13.36
N ASP A 88 -10.23 0.91 -13.36
CA ASP A 88 -11.36 0.25 -14.06
C ASP A 88 -12.70 0.67 -13.46
N ALA A 89 -12.78 0.80 -12.13
CA ALA A 89 -13.98 1.27 -11.42
C ALA A 89 -14.28 2.76 -11.62
N ASN A 90 -13.31 3.55 -12.10
CA ASN A 90 -13.49 4.98 -12.36
C ASN A 90 -13.01 5.33 -13.78
N PRO A 91 -13.78 4.94 -14.83
CA PRO A 91 -13.35 5.01 -16.22
C PRO A 91 -13.33 6.44 -16.82
N LYS A 92 -13.08 7.48 -16.02
CA LYS A 92 -12.99 8.87 -16.48
C LYS A 92 -11.55 9.37 -16.55
N THR A 93 -10.91 9.00 -17.66
CA THR A 93 -10.25 9.97 -18.55
C THR A 93 -10.84 9.77 -19.94
#